data_AF-A0A7Y9EXX0-F1
#
_entry.id   AF-A0A7Y9EXX0-F1
#
_cell.length_a   1.000
_cell.length_b   1.000
_cell.length_c   1.000
_cell.angle_alpha   90.00
_cell.angle_beta   90.00
_cell.angle_gamma   90.00
#
_symmetry.space_group_name_H-M   'P 1'
#
loop_
_entity.id
_entity.type
_entity.pdbx_description
1 polymer ?
#
loop_
_entity_poly.entity_id
_entity_poly.type
_entity_poly.pdbx_seq_one_letter_code
_entity_poly.pdbx_strand_id
1 'polypeptide(L)'
;MSPARRCSRTACGRPAVMTLTYVYADQTAVLGPLATYAEPHAYDLCETHSERLSAPRGWEVLRLAQPAPPGPTNDDLLALADAVREAGRPAPVQRSLPEAETGRETTRRGHLRVLSSDH
;
A
#
# COMPACT_ATOMS: atom_id res chain seq x y z
N MET A 1 5.56 1.18 -20.58
CA MET A 1 4.23 0.79 -20.07
C MET A 1 3.47 0.14 -21.20
N SER A 2 3.25 -1.16 -21.14
CA SER A 2 2.44 -1.87 -22.13
C SER A 2 0.99 -1.39 -22.01
N PRO A 3 0.28 -1.09 -23.10
CA PRO A 3 -1.10 -0.62 -23.03
C PRO A 3 -1.95 -1.66 -22.29
N ALA A 4 -2.66 -1.23 -21.26
CA ALA A 4 -3.57 -2.11 -20.52
C ALA A 4 -4.61 -2.68 -21.49
N ARG A 5 -4.78 -4.01 -21.46
CA ARG A 5 -5.76 -4.68 -22.31
C ARG A 5 -7.16 -4.20 -21.95
N ARG A 6 -7.97 -3.98 -22.98
CA ARG A 6 -9.34 -3.47 -22.86
C ARG A 6 -10.34 -4.61 -22.91
N CYS A 7 -11.50 -4.35 -22.32
CA CYS A 7 -12.61 -5.29 -22.38
C CYS A 7 -13.02 -5.59 -23.84
N SER A 8 -13.21 -6.87 -24.17
CA SER A 8 -13.65 -7.34 -25.50
C SER A 8 -15.12 -7.04 -25.82
N ARG A 9 -15.92 -6.59 -24.84
CA ARG A 9 -17.30 -6.16 -25.11
C ARG A 9 -17.32 -4.92 -25.97
N THR A 10 -18.17 -4.93 -27.00
CA THR A 10 -18.36 -3.81 -27.91
C THR A 10 -18.69 -2.52 -27.15
N ALA A 11 -18.10 -1.41 -27.58
CA ALA A 11 -18.20 -0.09 -26.95
C ALA A 11 -17.70 0.00 -25.48
N CYS A 12 -17.06 -1.04 -24.94
CA CYS A 12 -16.50 -0.99 -23.59
C CYS A 12 -15.01 -0.60 -23.61
N GLY A 13 -14.70 0.62 -23.18
CA GLY A 13 -13.31 1.09 -23.06
C GLY A 13 -12.58 0.70 -21.77
N ARG A 14 -13.25 0.03 -20.82
CA ARG A 14 -12.72 -0.26 -19.48
C ARG A 14 -11.55 -1.25 -19.52
N PRO A 15 -10.59 -1.14 -18.59
CA PRO A 15 -9.49 -2.10 -18.49
C PRO A 15 -10.04 -3.49 -18.16
N ALA A 16 -9.46 -4.51 -18.79
CA ALA A 16 -9.78 -5.89 -18.48
C ALA A 16 -9.06 -6.33 -17.20
N VAL A 17 -9.72 -7.18 -16.42
CA VAL A 17 -9.21 -7.77 -15.16
C VAL A 17 -9.40 -9.28 -15.10
N MET A 18 -10.20 -9.84 -16.01
CA MET A 18 -10.44 -11.28 -16.11
C MET A 18 -10.36 -11.73 -17.57
N THR A 19 -10.04 -13.00 -17.78
CA THR A 19 -10.07 -13.65 -19.10
C THR A 19 -11.14 -14.74 -19.09
N LEU A 20 -11.97 -14.75 -20.13
CA LEU A 20 -13.03 -15.71 -20.39
C LEU A 20 -12.63 -16.67 -21.52
N THR A 21 -12.80 -17.97 -21.28
CA THR A 21 -12.63 -19.02 -22.29
C THR A 21 -13.86 -19.93 -22.33
N TYR A 22 -14.30 -20.30 -23.52
CA TYR A 22 -15.37 -21.28 -23.72
C TYR A 22 -14.79 -22.65 -24.06
N VAL A 23 -15.12 -23.65 -23.26
CA VAL A 23 -14.79 -25.06 -23.52
C VAL A 23 -16.05 -25.74 -24.04
N TYR A 24 -16.20 -25.75 -25.35
CA TYR A 24 -17.42 -26.21 -26.02
C TYR A 24 -17.73 -27.70 -25.79
N ALA A 25 -16.69 -28.54 -25.75
CA ALA A 25 -16.85 -29.98 -25.52
C ALA A 25 -17.51 -30.28 -24.16
N ASP A 26 -17.16 -29.48 -23.14
CA ASP A 26 -17.64 -29.65 -21.77
C ASP A 26 -18.83 -28.72 -21.44
N GLN A 27 -19.27 -27.92 -22.42
CA GLN A 27 -20.31 -26.90 -22.22
C GLN A 27 -19.98 -25.97 -21.03
N THR A 28 -18.74 -25.51 -20.95
CA THR A 28 -18.27 -24.70 -19.81
C THR A 28 -17.75 -23.34 -20.26
N ALA A 29 -18.08 -22.29 -19.51
CA ALA A 29 -17.48 -20.96 -19.60
C ALA A 29 -16.57 -20.74 -18.39
N VAL A 30 -15.27 -20.67 -18.61
CA VAL A 30 -14.28 -20.47 -17.55
C VAL A 30 -13.88 -19.00 -17.49
N LEU A 31 -14.09 -18.38 -16.33
CA LEU A 31 -13.61 -17.05 -16.00
C LEU A 31 -12.44 -17.16 -15.03
N GLY A 32 -11.27 -16.68 -15.44
CA GLY A 32 -10.07 -16.66 -14.60
C GLY A 32 -9.45 -15.27 -14.46
N PRO A 33 -8.37 -15.17 -13.67
CA PRO A 33 -7.51 -13.98 -13.66
C PRO A 33 -7.15 -13.56 -15.09
N LEU A 34 -6.93 -12.26 -15.30
CA LEU A 34 -6.42 -11.78 -16.58
C LEU A 34 -5.15 -12.57 -16.96
N ALA A 35 -5.16 -13.23 -18.12
CA ALA A 35 -4.05 -14.06 -18.58
C ALA A 35 -2.73 -13.27 -18.57
N THR A 36 -1.55 -13.89 -18.60
CA THR A 36 -0.30 -13.08 -18.66
C THR A 36 -0.13 -12.44 -20.04
N TYR A 37 -0.54 -13.15 -21.08
CA TYR A 37 -0.49 -12.72 -22.47
C TYR A 37 -1.89 -12.73 -23.09
N ALA A 38 -2.04 -12.06 -24.23
CA ALA A 38 -3.28 -12.10 -25.00
C ALA A 38 -3.35 -13.46 -25.72
N GLU A 39 -4.31 -14.30 -25.33
CA GLU A 39 -4.50 -15.62 -25.91
C GLU A 39 -5.47 -15.56 -27.11
N PRO A 40 -5.13 -16.20 -28.24
CA PRO A 40 -6.09 -16.45 -29.32
C PRO A 40 -7.26 -17.27 -28.76
N HIS A 41 -8.50 -16.88 -29.06
CA HIS A 41 -9.74 -17.53 -28.58
C HIS A 41 -10.14 -17.26 -27.13
N ALA A 42 -9.47 -16.33 -26.45
CA ALA A 42 -9.91 -15.84 -25.15
C ALA A 42 -10.51 -14.42 -25.25
N TYR A 43 -11.40 -14.09 -24.31
CA TYR A 43 -12.03 -12.78 -24.23
C TYR A 43 -11.68 -12.09 -22.91
N ASP A 44 -11.08 -10.93 -22.98
CA ASP A 44 -10.70 -10.16 -21.81
C ASP A 44 -11.89 -9.30 -21.35
N LEU A 45 -12.32 -9.44 -20.10
CA LEU A 45 -13.47 -8.74 -19.55
C LEU A 45 -13.07 -7.80 -18.41
N CYS A 46 -13.71 -6.63 -18.36
CA CYS A 46 -13.65 -5.78 -17.17
C CYS A 46 -14.51 -6.35 -16.04
N GLU A 47 -14.30 -5.87 -14.82
CA GLU A 47 -14.96 -6.35 -13.60
C GLU A 47 -16.49 -6.44 -13.76
N THR A 48 -17.13 -5.34 -14.15
CA THR A 48 -18.59 -5.34 -14.34
C THR A 48 -19.07 -6.33 -15.42
N HIS A 49 -18.28 -6.56 -16.47
CA HIS A 49 -18.69 -7.48 -17.53
C HIS A 49 -18.39 -8.93 -17.19
N SER A 50 -17.37 -9.22 -16.38
CA SER A 50 -17.17 -10.57 -15.86
C SER A 50 -18.24 -10.93 -14.82
N GLU A 51 -18.65 -9.99 -13.96
CA GLU A 51 -19.75 -10.18 -13.01
C GLU A 51 -21.09 -10.47 -13.70
N ARG A 52 -21.44 -9.67 -14.70
CA ARG A 52 -22.70 -9.79 -15.45
C ARG A 52 -22.70 -10.87 -16.52
N LEU A 53 -21.58 -11.57 -16.73
CA LEU A 53 -21.48 -12.62 -17.73
C LEU A 53 -22.44 -13.76 -17.38
N SER A 54 -23.25 -14.15 -18.36
CA SER A 54 -24.02 -15.40 -18.37
C SER A 54 -23.52 -16.32 -19.48
N ALA A 55 -23.62 -17.63 -19.25
CA ALA A 55 -23.35 -18.65 -20.27
C ALA A 55 -24.63 -19.06 -21.01
N PRO A 56 -24.52 -19.77 -22.16
CA PRO A 56 -25.65 -20.40 -22.82
C PRO A 56 -26.44 -21.34 -21.89
N ARG A 57 -27.69 -21.66 -22.24
CA ARG A 57 -28.50 -22.57 -21.44
C ARG A 57 -27.86 -23.95 -21.39
N GLY A 58 -27.84 -24.56 -20.21
CA GLY A 58 -27.20 -25.86 -19.97
C GLY A 58 -25.68 -25.81 -19.80
N TRP A 59 -25.05 -24.63 -19.91
CA TRP A 59 -23.62 -24.48 -19.69
C TRP A 59 -23.29 -24.14 -18.24
N GLU A 60 -22.16 -24.64 -17.76
CA GLU A 60 -21.60 -24.29 -16.46
C GLU A 60 -20.71 -23.04 -16.55
N VAL A 61 -20.75 -22.17 -15.53
CA VAL A 61 -19.83 -21.04 -15.39
C VAL A 61 -18.87 -21.32 -14.25
N LEU A 62 -17.61 -21.61 -14.58
CA LEU A 62 -16.55 -21.81 -13.60
C LEU A 62 -15.80 -20.50 -13.37
N ARG A 63 -15.87 -19.96 -12.16
CA ARG A 63 -15.12 -18.75 -11.77
C ARG A 63 -13.92 -19.16 -10.92
N LEU A 64 -12.74 -19.05 -11.50
CA LEU A 64 -11.49 -19.32 -10.80
C LEU A 64 -11.20 -18.14 -9.86
N ALA A 65 -10.98 -18.44 -8.59
CA ALA A 65 -10.52 -17.44 -7.64
C ALA A 65 -9.16 -16.90 -8.09
N GLN A 66 -8.98 -15.58 -8.00
CA GLN A 66 -7.63 -15.04 -8.11
C GLN A 66 -6.87 -15.49 -6.86
N PRO A 67 -5.71 -16.14 -6.99
CA PRO A 67 -4.86 -16.35 -5.84
C PRO A 67 -4.54 -14.97 -5.26
N ALA A 68 -4.87 -14.75 -3.99
CA ALA A 68 -4.47 -13.54 -3.31
C ALA A 68 -2.94 -13.41 -3.43
N PRO A 69 -2.41 -12.20 -3.67
CA PRO A 69 -0.98 -12.01 -3.57
C PRO A 69 -0.51 -12.50 -2.20
N PRO A 70 0.65 -13.15 -2.11
CA PRO A 70 1.18 -13.57 -0.82
C PRO A 70 1.22 -12.35 0.10
N GLY A 71 0.62 -12.49 1.28
CA GLY A 71 0.64 -11.44 2.29
C GLY A 71 2.08 -11.15 2.76
N PRO A 72 2.28 -10.04 3.49
CA PRO A 72 3.58 -9.73 4.08
C PRO A 72 4.09 -10.89 4.94
N THR A 73 5.38 -11.16 4.86
CA THR A 73 6.03 -12.20 5.65
C THR A 73 6.12 -11.79 7.13
N ASN A 74 6.42 -12.73 8.02
CA ASN A 74 6.61 -12.40 9.44
C ASN A 74 7.74 -11.37 9.66
N ASP A 75 8.80 -11.45 8.84
CA ASP A 75 9.92 -10.51 8.88
C ASP A 75 9.48 -9.10 8.44
N ASP A 76 8.69 -9.00 7.36
CA ASP A 76 8.12 -7.72 6.92
C ASP A 76 7.27 -7.06 8.04
N LEU A 77 6.51 -7.87 8.77
CA LEU A 77 5.68 -7.38 9.89
C LEU A 77 6.53 -6.91 11.08
N LEU A 78 7.63 -7.61 11.39
CA LEU A 78 8.58 -7.18 12.42
C LEU A 78 9.28 -5.88 12.03
N ALA A 79 9.76 -5.78 10.79
CA ALA A 79 10.38 -4.58 10.26
C ALA A 79 9.45 -3.36 10.32
N LEU A 80 8.17 -3.54 9.98
CA LEU A 80 7.16 -2.49 10.12
C LEU A 80 6.92 -2.10 11.59
N ALA A 81 6.87 -3.05 12.51
CA ALA A 81 6.69 -2.78 13.93
C ALA A 81 7.86 -1.97 14.50
N ASP A 82 9.10 -2.29 14.10
CA ASP A 82 10.29 -1.54 14.50
C ASP A 82 10.33 -0.16 13.86
N ALA A 83 9.96 -0.03 12.58
CA ALA A 83 9.85 1.26 11.92
C ALA A 83 8.84 2.19 12.61
N VAL A 84 7.67 1.66 13.01
CA VAL A 84 6.66 2.42 13.78
C VAL A 84 7.21 2.83 15.15
N ARG A 85 7.94 1.95 15.83
CA ARG A 85 8.57 2.26 17.12
C ARG A 85 9.61 3.38 16.99
N GLU A 86 10.41 3.35 15.93
CA GLU A 86 11.41 4.37 15.65
C GLU A 86 10.74 5.72 15.32
N ALA A 87 9.74 5.71 14.44
CA ALA A 87 8.99 6.91 14.06
C ALA A 87 8.27 7.56 15.26
N GLY A 88 7.82 6.76 16.22
CA GLY A 88 7.19 7.23 17.46
C GLY A 88 8.17 7.65 18.56
N ARG A 89 9.49 7.54 18.36
CA ARG A 89 10.46 7.93 19.38
C ARG A 89 10.46 9.46 19.56
N PRO A 90 10.20 9.98 20.77
CA PRO A 90 10.26 11.43 20.99
C PRO A 90 11.68 11.92 20.70
N ALA A 91 11.78 13.02 19.94
CA ALA A 91 13.06 13.65 19.67
C ALA A 91 13.75 13.96 21.00
N PRO A 92 15.06 13.67 21.14
CA PRO A 92 15.77 14.00 22.36
C PRO A 92 15.67 15.51 22.57
N VAL A 93 14.99 15.90 23.66
CA VAL A 93 15.02 17.28 24.14
C VAL A 93 16.48 17.57 24.47
N GLN A 94 17.13 18.37 23.62
CA GLN A 94 18.41 18.96 23.97
C GLN A 94 18.17 19.79 25.22
N ARG A 95 18.51 19.24 26.38
CA ARG A 95 18.68 20.04 27.59
C ARG A 95 19.90 20.92 27.32
N SER A 96 19.66 22.13 26.84
CA SER A 96 20.64 23.20 27.01
C SER A 96 20.94 23.27 28.51
N LEU A 97 22.17 22.91 28.87
CA LEU A 97 22.71 23.27 30.18
C LEU A 97 22.57 24.79 30.28
N PRO A 98 21.98 25.36 31.35
CA PRO A 98 21.87 26.80 31.46
C PRO A 98 23.28 27.37 31.39
N GLU A 99 23.47 28.27 30.43
CA GLU A 99 24.68 29.05 30.22
C GLU A 99 25.13 29.60 31.57
N ALA A 100 26.35 29.29 31.98
CA ALA A 100 26.89 29.74 33.25
C ALA A 100 26.82 31.28 33.28
N GLU A 101 25.86 31.82 34.03
CA GLU A 101 25.69 33.25 34.23
C GLU A 101 26.98 33.81 34.81
N THR A 102 27.82 34.41 33.97
CA THR A 102 29.04 35.11 34.37
C THR A 102 28.68 36.44 35.03
N GLY A 103 28.05 36.39 36.19
CA GLY A 103 27.86 37.56 37.06
C GLY A 103 29.17 37.86 37.80
N ARG A 104 29.77 39.03 37.56
CA ARG A 104 31.00 39.44 38.26
C ARG A 104 30.62 39.90 39.67
N GLU A 105 31.09 39.18 40.69
CA GLU A 105 30.91 39.56 42.11
C GLU A 105 31.64 40.89 42.37
N THR A 106 30.89 41.95 42.68
CA THR A 106 31.45 43.30 42.84
C THR A 106 31.79 43.64 44.29
N THR A 107 31.18 42.97 45.27
CA THR A 107 31.47 43.17 46.69
C THR A 107 30.89 42.04 47.54
N ARG A 108 31.64 41.67 48.59
CA ARG A 108 31.19 40.75 49.63
C ARG A 108 31.14 41.49 50.97
N ARG A 109 29.97 41.60 51.58
CA ARG A 109 29.79 42.13 52.94
C ARG A 109 29.23 41.02 53.83
N GLY A 110 30.11 40.38 54.58
CA GLY A 110 29.76 39.21 55.40
C GLY A 110 29.31 38.02 54.55
N HIS A 111 28.13 37.46 54.86
CA HIS A 111 27.55 36.31 54.16
C HIS A 111 26.72 36.68 52.93
N LEU A 112 26.57 37.97 52.61
CA LEU A 112 25.84 38.42 51.43
C LEU A 112 26.80 38.74 50.27
N ARG A 113 26.47 38.24 49.08
CA ARG A 113 27.16 38.50 47.80
C ARG A 113 26.25 39.28 46.86
N VAL A 114 26.77 40.34 46.26
CA VAL A 114 26.06 41.13 45.25
C VAL A 114 26.67 40.83 43.88
N LEU A 115 25.82 40.43 42.93
CA LEU A 115 26.18 40.21 41.53
C LEU A 115 25.65 41.38 40.70
N SER A 116 26.51 41.96 39.87
CA SER A 116 26.11 42.95 38.87
C SER A 116 25.99 42.24 37.52
N SER A 117 24.90 42.50 36.81
CA SER A 117 24.69 42.11 35.42
C SER A 117 24.88 43.34 34.54
N ASP A 118 25.94 43.35 33.73
CA ASP A 118 26.13 44.38 32.69
C ASP A 118 25.06 44.17 31.60
N HIS A 119 24.43 45.26 31.14
CA HIS A 119 23.50 45.25 30.02
C HIS A 119 24.25 45.44 28.70
#